data_AF-A0A914LRP9-F1
#
_entry.id   AF-A0A914LRP9-F1
#
_cell.length_a   1.000
_cell.length_b   1.000
_cell.length_c   1.000
_cell.angle_alpha   90.00
_cell.angle_beta   90.00
_cell.angle_gamma   90.00
#
_symmetry.space_group_name_H-M   'P 1'
#
loop_
_entity.id
_entity.type
_entity.pdbx_description
1 polymer ?
#
loop_
_entity_poly.entity_id
_entity_poly.type
_entity_poly.pdbx_seq_one_letter_code
_entity_poly.pdbx_strand_id
1 'polypeptide(L)'
;MIAESTIEKDCPDKKRPINNCCVSHDSCYDDQKGRKYCDDIFCECLEIASAGSEECSKVDTKMFCDLVREFGQSFYNASLNATNTPSAINNRIETTTPTNTKPNNVYNKIDNKTIPIKRIY
;
A
#
# COMPACT_ATOMS: atom_id res chain seq x y z
N MET A 1 10.08 -2.90 -12.73
CA MET A 1 9.63 -1.49 -12.71
C MET A 1 10.81 -0.64 -12.30
N ILE A 2 10.90 0.61 -12.76
CA ILE A 2 12.07 1.46 -12.51
C ILE A 2 12.33 1.60 -11.00
N ALA A 3 11.29 1.86 -10.20
CA ALA A 3 11.41 2.05 -8.75
C ALA A 3 12.02 0.84 -8.02
N GLU A 4 11.50 -0.37 -8.24
CA GLU A 4 12.02 -1.58 -7.59
C GLU A 4 13.46 -1.89 -8.00
N SER A 5 13.77 -1.80 -9.30
CA SER A 5 15.13 -2.09 -9.80
C SER A 5 16.16 -1.08 -9.34
N THR A 6 15.76 0.19 -9.18
CA THR A 6 16.64 1.24 -8.66
C THR A 6 16.95 0.99 -7.19
N ILE A 7 15.93 0.76 -6.36
CA ILE A 7 16.12 0.48 -4.93
C ILE A 7 16.92 -0.80 -4.67
N GLU A 8 16.69 -1.86 -5.45
CA GLU A 8 17.44 -3.11 -5.32
C GLU A 8 18.92 -2.95 -5.67
N LYS A 9 19.23 -2.04 -6.59
CA LYS A 9 20.61 -1.73 -7.00
C LYS A 9 21.29 -0.79 -6.00
N ASP A 10 20.63 0.28 -5.59
CA ASP A 10 21.26 1.40 -4.90
C ASP A 10 21.19 1.24 -3.37
N CYS A 11 20.14 0.59 -2.85
CA CYS A 11 19.99 0.32 -1.41
C CYS A 11 19.12 -0.92 -1.12
N PRO A 12 19.62 -2.15 -1.38
CA PRO A 12 18.83 -3.38 -1.24
C PRO A 12 18.26 -3.58 0.17
N ASP A 13 18.99 -3.17 1.21
CA ASP A 13 18.54 -3.26 2.61
C ASP A 13 17.36 -2.34 2.94
N LYS A 14 17.08 -1.34 2.08
CA LYS A 14 15.97 -0.40 2.21
C LYS A 14 14.75 -0.79 1.38
N LYS A 15 14.83 -1.86 0.58
CA LYS A 15 13.71 -2.36 -0.25
C LYS A 15 12.44 -2.56 0.57
N ARG A 16 12.53 -3.26 1.69
CA ARG A 16 11.37 -3.54 2.55
C ARG A 16 10.77 -2.27 3.18
N PRO A 17 11.52 -1.39 3.86
CA PRO A 17 10.95 -0.19 4.45
C PRO A 17 10.38 0.78 3.40
N ILE A 18 11.02 0.93 2.23
CA ILE A 18 10.49 1.76 1.13
C ILE A 18 9.17 1.19 0.60
N ASN A 19 9.09 -0.13 0.42
CA ASN A 19 7.85 -0.79 -0.02
C ASN A 19 6.69 -0.56 0.98
N ASN A 20 6.97 -0.47 2.29
CA ASN A 20 5.92 -0.16 3.27
C ASN A 20 5.35 1.25 3.08
N CYS A 21 6.14 2.21 2.58
CA CYS A 21 5.65 3.53 2.20
C CYS A 21 4.67 3.43 1.03
N CYS A 22 4.97 2.63 0.00
CA CYS A 22 4.07 2.40 -1.14
C CYS A 22 2.73 1.81 -0.69
N VAL A 23 2.76 0.77 0.15
CA VAL A 23 1.53 0.14 0.67
C VAL A 23 0.67 1.14 1.47
N SER A 24 1.31 2.01 2.25
CA SER A 24 0.59 3.02 3.03
C SER A 24 0.02 4.14 2.16
N HIS A 25 0.72 4.51 1.08
CA HIS A 25 0.26 5.49 0.09
C HIS A 25 -0.95 4.99 -0.68
N ASP A 26 -0.90 3.75 -1.17
CA ASP A 26 -2.04 3.09 -1.83
C ASP A 26 -3.26 3.05 -0.92
N SER A 27 -3.09 2.69 0.36
CA SER A 27 -4.19 2.70 1.32
C SER A 27 -4.74 4.11 1.56
N CYS A 28 -3.89 5.14 1.56
CA CYS A 28 -4.31 6.52 1.69
C CYS A 28 -5.13 6.99 0.47
N TYR A 29 -4.73 6.53 -0.73
CA TYR A 29 -5.46 6.72 -1.97
C TYR A 29 -6.79 5.96 -1.96
N ASP A 30 -6.82 4.71 -1.53
CA ASP A 30 -8.06 3.92 -1.39
C ASP A 30 -9.04 4.59 -0.42
N ASP A 31 -8.53 5.12 0.69
CA ASP A 31 -9.29 5.85 1.71
C ASP A 31 -9.70 7.27 1.27
N GLN A 32 -9.22 7.75 0.12
CA GLN A 32 -9.55 9.06 -0.44
C GLN A 32 -9.28 10.23 0.51
N LYS A 33 -8.17 10.18 1.25
CA LYS A 33 -7.79 11.21 2.24
C LYS A 33 -7.28 12.52 1.64
N GLY A 34 -7.32 12.66 0.31
CA GLY A 34 -6.81 13.79 -0.44
C GLY A 34 -5.40 13.51 -0.99
N ARG A 35 -5.24 13.64 -2.31
CA ARG A 35 -3.98 13.37 -3.02
C ARG A 35 -2.77 14.03 -2.39
N LYS A 36 -2.82 15.37 -2.23
CA LYS A 36 -1.70 16.13 -1.66
C LYS A 36 -1.29 15.62 -0.28
N TYR A 37 -2.27 15.31 0.57
CA TYR A 37 -2.02 14.78 1.91
C TYR A 37 -1.33 13.41 1.84
N CYS A 38 -1.82 12.51 1.00
CA CYS A 38 -1.23 11.19 0.81
C CYS A 38 0.20 11.28 0.24
N ASP A 39 0.41 12.14 -0.77
CA ASP A 39 1.73 12.36 -1.38
C ASP A 39 2.73 12.94 -0.37
N ASP A 40 2.31 13.89 0.47
CA ASP A 40 3.18 14.51 1.49
C ASP A 40 3.64 13.48 2.54
N ILE A 41 2.73 12.63 3.03
CA ILE A 41 3.07 11.56 3.98
C ILE A 41 3.94 10.49 3.33
N PHE A 42 3.69 10.17 2.05
CA PHE A 42 4.54 9.25 1.31
C PHE A 42 5.97 9.77 1.19
N CYS A 43 6.15 11.05 0.83
CA CYS A 43 7.47 11.66 0.76
C CYS A 43 8.19 11.64 2.12
N GLU A 44 7.51 11.96 3.22
CA GLU A 44 8.09 11.86 4.57
C GLU A 44 8.47 10.42 4.93
N CYS A 45 7.63 9.45 4.58
CA CYS A 45 7.92 8.03 4.80
C CYS A 45 9.18 7.60 4.04
N LEU A 46 9.36 8.03 2.79
CA LEU A 46 10.54 7.69 1.98
C LEU A 46 11.83 8.25 2.60
N GLU A 47 11.82 9.49 3.10
CA GLU A 47 12.97 10.09 3.79
C GLU A 47 13.40 9.26 5.01
N ILE A 48 12.42 8.82 5.81
CA ILE A 48 12.67 7.99 6.99
C ILE A 48 13.15 6.58 6.58
N ALA A 49 12.51 5.98 5.58
CA ALA A 49 12.80 4.63 5.11
C ALA A 49 14.18 4.52 4.46
N SER A 50 14.62 5.56 3.76
CA SER A 50 15.90 5.63 3.05
C SER A 50 17.06 6.14 3.91
N ALA A 51 16.78 6.68 5.11
CA ALA A 51 17.79 7.23 6.01
C ALA A 51 18.98 6.28 6.25
N GLY A 52 20.19 6.84 6.21
CA GLY A 52 21.44 6.07 6.35
C GLY A 52 21.98 5.47 5.04
N SER A 53 21.35 5.74 3.88
CA SER A 53 21.90 5.50 2.54
C SER A 53 21.91 6.82 1.77
N GLU A 54 23.08 7.33 1.39
CA GLU A 54 23.19 8.64 0.75
C GLU A 54 22.52 8.67 -0.63
N GLU A 55 22.76 7.67 -1.47
CA GLU A 55 22.11 7.51 -2.78
C GLU A 55 20.58 7.45 -2.66
N CYS A 56 20.04 6.54 -1.83
CA CYS A 56 18.59 6.38 -1.75
C CYS A 56 17.87 7.53 -1.03
N SER A 57 18.53 8.18 -0.06
CA SER A 57 17.92 9.32 0.64
C SER A 57 17.88 10.58 -0.22
N LYS A 58 18.90 10.84 -1.03
CA LYS A 58 18.99 12.11 -1.77
C LYS A 58 18.45 12.03 -3.19
N VAL A 59 18.58 10.88 -3.87
CA VAL A 59 18.24 10.75 -5.29
C VAL A 59 16.89 10.05 -5.45
N ASP A 60 16.77 8.82 -4.99
CA ASP A 60 15.59 7.99 -5.26
C ASP A 60 14.36 8.48 -4.52
N THR A 61 14.52 8.87 -3.25
CA THR A 61 13.42 9.43 -2.44
C THR A 61 12.82 10.66 -3.10
N LYS A 62 13.67 11.60 -3.53
CA LYS A 62 13.20 12.81 -4.21
C LYS A 62 12.52 12.46 -5.54
N MET A 63 13.13 11.58 -6.33
CA MET A 63 12.58 11.15 -7.62
C MET A 63 11.19 10.53 -7.45
N PHE A 64 11.01 9.61 -6.49
CA PHE A 64 9.71 8.96 -6.27
C PHE A 64 8.67 9.94 -5.72
N CYS A 65 9.05 10.83 -4.81
CA CYS A 65 8.18 11.90 -4.31
C CYS A 65 7.68 12.80 -5.45
N ASP A 66 8.57 13.22 -6.37
CA ASP A 66 8.20 14.04 -7.52
C ASP A 66 7.28 13.27 -8.48
N LEU A 67 7.55 11.98 -8.74
CA LEU A 67 6.75 11.16 -9.65
C LEU A 67 5.30 11.00 -9.19
N VAL A 68 5.05 10.73 -7.90
CA VAL A 68 3.68 10.60 -7.40
C VAL A 68 2.93 11.93 -7.43
N ARG A 69 3.63 13.04 -7.21
CA ARG A 69 3.04 14.39 -7.29
C ARG A 69 2.70 14.79 -8.72
N GLU A 70 3.54 14.42 -9.69
CA GLU A 70 3.33 14.75 -11.10
C GLU A 70 2.25 13.85 -11.73
N PHE A 71 2.36 12.53 -11.52
CA PHE A 71 1.54 11.55 -12.24
C PHE A 71 0.44 10.88 -11.40
N GLY A 72 0.43 11.09 -10.09
CA GLY A 72 -0.46 10.40 -9.16
C GLY A 72 -1.94 10.75 -9.27
N GLN A 73 -2.33 11.84 -9.94
CA GLN A 73 -3.73 12.27 -10.02
C GLN A 73 -4.63 11.21 -10.66
N SER A 74 -4.17 10.56 -11.73
CA SER A 74 -4.94 9.50 -12.40
C SER A 74 -5.14 8.29 -11.49
N PHE A 75 -4.11 7.91 -10.72
CA PHE A 75 -4.17 6.79 -9.78
C PHE A 75 -5.06 7.09 -8.57
N TYR A 76 -4.97 8.31 -8.02
CA TYR A 76 -5.85 8.77 -6.95
C TYR A 76 -7.32 8.76 -7.37
N ASN A 77 -7.61 9.15 -8.61
CA ASN A 77 -8.97 9.12 -9.15
C ASN A 77 -9.43 7.69 -9.44
N ALA A 78 -8.53 6.79 -9.83
CA ALA A 78 -8.87 5.39 -10.10
C ALA A 78 -9.24 4.63 -8.82
N SER A 79 -8.60 4.94 -7.68
CA SER A 79 -8.92 4.30 -6.39
C SER A 79 -10.32 4.66 -5.88
N LEU A 80 -10.93 5.78 -6.33
CA LEU A 80 -12.36 6.06 -6.10
C LEU A 80 -13.29 5.00 -6.69
N ASN A 81 -12.93 4.45 -7.85
CA ASN A 81 -13.81 3.52 -8.57
C ASN A 81 -13.59 2.07 -8.13
N ALA A 82 -12.39 1.76 -7.62
CA ALA A 82 -12.07 0.46 -7.04
C ALA A 82 -12.86 0.18 -5.75
N THR A 83 -13.23 1.22 -5.00
CA THR A 83 -14.07 1.11 -3.79
C THR A 83 -15.57 0.98 -4.09
N ASN A 84 -15.99 1.32 -5.32
CA ASN A 84 -17.40 1.35 -5.75
C ASN A 84 -17.84 0.14 -6.58
N THR A 85 -16.94 -0.79 -6.94
CA THR A 85 -17.38 -2.11 -7.42
C THR A 85 -17.98 -2.87 -6.24
N PRO A 86 -19.28 -3.22 -6.27
CA PRO A 86 -19.80 -4.21 -5.33
C PRO A 86 -18.91 -5.44 -5.51
N SER A 87 -18.24 -5.86 -4.44
CA SER A 87 -17.66 -7.20 -4.39
C SER A 87 -18.75 -8.13 -4.85
N ALA A 88 -18.54 -8.78 -6.01
CA ALA A 88 -19.47 -9.75 -6.53
C ALA A 88 -19.73 -10.75 -5.41
N ILE A 89 -20.93 -10.64 -4.83
CA ILE A 89 -21.43 -11.56 -3.83
C ILE A 89 -21.59 -12.86 -4.60
N ASN A 90 -20.57 -13.73 -4.54
CA ASN A 90 -20.68 -15.08 -5.06
C ASN A 90 -21.65 -15.82 -4.15
N ASN A 91 -22.94 -15.68 -4.46
CA ASN A 91 -24.02 -16.48 -3.90
C ASN A 91 -23.80 -17.93 -4.32
N ARG A 92 -23.06 -18.65 -3.49
CA ARG A 92 -23.16 -20.09 -3.30
C ARG A 92 -23.34 -20.22 -1.78
N ILE A 93 -24.50 -20.57 -1.27
CA ILE A 93 -24.92 -21.97 -1.14
C ILE A 93 -26.41 -22.01 -0.76
N GLU A 94 -27.13 -22.95 -1.37
CA GLU A 94 -28.45 -23.41 -0.95
C GLU A 94 -28.43 -23.95 0.50
N THR A 95 -29.33 -23.39 1.31
CA THR A 95 -30.13 -24.04 2.36
C THR A 95 -29.51 -25.20 3.16
N THR A 96 -29.23 -24.99 4.46
CA THR A 96 -29.87 -25.73 5.59
C THR A 96 -29.42 -25.24 6.98
N THR A 97 -30.41 -24.72 7.73
CA THR A 97 -30.64 -24.75 9.21
C THR A 97 -29.76 -23.95 10.21
N PRO A 98 -30.37 -23.45 11.32
CA PRO A 98 -29.88 -22.33 12.12
C PRO A 98 -29.39 -22.72 13.53
N THR A 99 -28.41 -21.99 14.08
CA THR A 99 -28.31 -21.79 15.54
C THR A 99 -27.55 -20.50 15.88
N ASN A 100 -28.21 -19.66 16.68
CA ASN A 100 -27.70 -18.49 17.40
C ASN A 100 -26.43 -18.77 18.20
N THR A 101 -25.50 -17.80 18.30
CA THR A 101 -24.99 -17.22 19.58
C THR A 101 -24.09 -15.98 19.30
N LYS A 102 -24.25 -14.96 20.15
CA LYS A 102 -23.58 -13.63 20.22
C LYS A 102 -22.05 -13.74 20.54
N PRO A 103 -21.27 -12.64 20.50
CA PRO A 103 -19.89 -12.61 20.01
C PRO A 103 -18.87 -12.86 21.12
N ASN A 104 -17.70 -13.42 20.78
CA ASN A 104 -16.54 -13.38 21.66
C ASN A 104 -15.28 -12.97 20.91
N ASN A 105 -14.71 -11.89 21.44
CA ASN A 105 -13.42 -11.31 21.09
C ASN A 105 -12.30 -12.28 21.52
N VAL A 106 -11.45 -12.72 20.59
CA VAL A 106 -10.20 -13.43 20.90
C VAL A 106 -9.12 -12.96 19.93
N TYR A 107 -8.26 -12.05 20.39
CA TYR A 107 -6.90 -11.98 19.85
C TYR A 107 -6.19 -13.29 20.22
N ASN A 108 -5.87 -14.13 19.23
CA ASN A 108 -4.48 -14.46 18.89
C ASN A 108 -4.34 -15.68 17.96
N LYS A 109 -3.25 -15.59 17.18
CA LYS A 109 -2.32 -16.63 16.73
C LYS A 109 -2.48 -17.22 15.30
N ILE A 110 -1.40 -16.92 14.55
CA ILE A 110 -0.78 -17.71 13.46
C ILE A 110 -1.62 -17.61 12.17
N ASP A 111 -1.09 -17.09 11.06
CA ASP A 111 -0.16 -17.80 10.19
C ASP A 111 0.86 -16.87 9.52
N ASN A 112 2.11 -17.34 9.44
CA ASN A 112 3.09 -16.92 8.44
C ASN A 112 2.62 -17.39 7.05
N LYS A 113 1.52 -16.83 6.56
CA LYS A 113 1.05 -17.03 5.21
C LYS A 113 1.37 -15.75 4.46
N THR A 114 2.38 -15.84 3.62
CA THR A 114 2.78 -14.89 2.58
C THR A 114 1.57 -14.09 2.12
N ILE A 115 1.35 -12.95 2.75
CA ILE A 115 0.37 -11.98 2.30
C ILE A 115 0.91 -11.57 0.94
N PRO A 116 0.16 -11.77 -0.16
CA PRO A 116 0.63 -11.34 -1.46
C PRO A 116 0.83 -9.84 -1.33
N ILE A 117 2.09 -9.43 -1.24
CA ILE A 117 2.51 -8.04 -1.11
C ILE A 117 1.81 -7.37 -2.28
N LYS A 118 0.77 -6.57 -1.99
CA LYS A 118 0.06 -5.78 -2.99
C LYS A 118 1.18 -5.09 -3.76
N ARG A 119 1.28 -5.48 -5.04
CA ARG A 119 2.51 -5.33 -5.81
C ARG A 119 2.90 -3.86 -5.79
N ILE A 120 4.20 -3.63 -5.76
CA ILE A 120 4.78 -2.43 -6.36
C ILE A 120 4.21 -2.39 -7.78
N TYR A 121 3.25 -1.50 -8.01
CA TYR A 121 2.69 -1.15 -9.32
C TYR A 121 3.10 0.27 -9.67
#